data_AF-A0A939EDY7-F1
#
_entry.id   AF-A0A939EDY7-F1
#
_cell.length_a   1.000
_cell.length_b   1.000
_cell.length_c   1.000
_cell.angle_alpha   90.00
_cell.angle_beta   90.00
_cell.angle_gamma   90.00
#
_symmetry.space_group_name_H-M   'P 1'
#
loop_
_entity.id
_entity.type
_entity.pdbx_description
1 polymer ?
#
loop_
_entity_poly.entity_id
_entity_poly.type
_entity_poly.pdbx_seq_one_letter_code
_entity_poly.pdbx_strand_id
1 'polypeptide(L)'
;MPHLFVNRPRVYDLIRQDKDLKKQFRWETINAVFYKLGGLIFVIGSILFYPSLSAYQNLGAWLFVAGSALYLTVTSHDLVECIRYRRITTEKLTVWDRLELGAALAYTAGTILFVAGSILFLSYVDRAHLGAWCFVLGSLLFVVGATVNVLQIVQAENMVTLQLMNLTAITFVTGSVLFTVASVPYLWSLADPADETRLDAYLASQYVAGSLLFLLGGVFNYWRAFVFIRGKVKRAEPVRMSPG
;
A
#
# COMPACT_ATOMS: atom_id res chain seq x y z
N MET A 1 -1.38 -1.01 3.93
CA MET A 1 -0.16 -1.36 3.18
C MET A 1 0.15 -0.28 2.15
N PRO A 2 1.42 -0.14 1.72
CA PRO A 2 1.75 0.74 0.61
C PRO A 2 1.29 0.15 -0.73
N HIS A 3 1.13 1.02 -1.72
CA HIS A 3 0.86 0.63 -3.10
C HIS A 3 1.66 1.54 -4.05
N LEU A 4 1.83 1.12 -5.30
CA LEU A 4 2.73 1.79 -6.22
C LEU A 4 2.18 3.16 -6.65
N PHE A 5 3.02 4.20 -6.55
CA PHE A 5 2.76 5.48 -7.19
C PHE A 5 3.90 5.81 -8.17
N VAL A 6 3.52 6.28 -9.35
CA VAL A 6 4.45 6.55 -10.46
C VAL A 6 4.23 7.95 -11.03
N ASN A 7 5.26 8.48 -11.69
CA ASN A 7 5.26 9.80 -12.34
C ASN A 7 4.83 9.76 -13.81
N ARG A 8 4.89 8.59 -14.45
CA ARG A 8 4.43 8.39 -15.83
C ARG A 8 2.92 8.17 -15.91
N PRO A 9 2.29 8.42 -17.06
CA PRO A 9 0.93 7.93 -17.32
C PRO A 9 0.88 6.40 -17.15
N ARG A 10 -0.07 5.92 -16.34
CA ARG A 10 -0.25 4.49 -16.08
C ARG A 10 -1.07 3.82 -17.17
N VAL A 11 -0.83 2.53 -17.37
CA VAL A 11 -1.55 1.67 -18.31
C VAL A 11 -2.54 0.81 -17.53
N TYR A 12 -3.60 1.43 -17.01
CA TYR A 12 -4.57 0.71 -16.17
C TYR A 12 -5.44 -0.28 -16.95
N ASP A 13 -5.77 0.01 -18.22
CA ASP A 13 -6.48 -0.92 -19.08
C ASP A 13 -5.54 -2.03 -19.58
N LEU A 14 -5.52 -3.12 -18.81
CA LEU A 14 -4.74 -4.32 -19.07
C LEU A 14 -5.33 -5.19 -20.19
N ILE A 15 -6.46 -4.84 -20.81
CA ILE A 15 -7.12 -5.66 -21.83
C ILE A 15 -7.24 -4.91 -23.15
N ARG A 16 -7.88 -3.74 -23.20
CA ARG A 16 -8.30 -3.07 -24.45
C ARG A 16 -7.35 -1.99 -24.97
N GLN A 17 -6.22 -1.74 -24.32
CA GLN A 17 -5.21 -0.73 -24.74
C GLN A 17 -5.80 0.67 -24.99
N ASP A 18 -6.87 1.02 -24.29
CA ASP A 18 -7.53 2.32 -24.49
C ASP A 18 -6.70 3.46 -23.86
N LYS A 19 -6.37 4.47 -24.67
CA LYS A 19 -5.62 5.67 -24.23
C LYS A 19 -6.53 6.73 -23.61
N ASP A 20 -7.84 6.51 -23.52
CA ASP A 20 -8.79 7.45 -22.93
C ASP A 20 -8.48 7.71 -21.44
N LEU A 21 -8.00 8.93 -21.15
CA LEU A 21 -7.68 9.42 -19.82
C LEU A 21 -8.84 9.25 -18.82
N LYS A 22 -10.10 9.36 -19.26
CA LYS A 22 -11.26 9.19 -18.37
C LYS A 22 -11.41 7.73 -17.93
N LYS A 23 -11.18 6.77 -18.83
CA LYS A 23 -11.21 5.34 -18.49
C LYS A 23 -10.03 4.94 -17.60
N GLN A 24 -8.86 5.47 -17.89
CA GLN A 24 -7.67 5.32 -17.04
C GLN A 24 -7.95 5.84 -15.61
N PHE A 25 -8.62 7.00 -15.47
CA PHE A 25 -9.01 7.53 -14.16
C PHE A 25 -10.04 6.67 -13.43
N ARG A 26 -10.98 6.05 -14.15
CA ARG A 26 -11.97 5.14 -13.54
C ARG A 26 -11.27 3.94 -12.90
N TRP A 27 -10.28 3.37 -13.58
CA TRP A 27 -9.49 2.27 -13.00
C TRP A 27 -8.71 2.70 -11.78
N GLU A 28 -8.06 3.88 -11.82
CA GLU A 28 -7.38 4.41 -10.63
C GLU A 28 -8.35 4.65 -9.47
N THR A 29 -9.58 5.09 -9.77
CA THR A 29 -10.63 5.26 -8.76
C THR A 29 -11.07 3.92 -8.16
N ILE A 30 -11.19 2.87 -8.97
CA ILE A 30 -11.50 1.52 -8.49
C ILE A 30 -10.38 1.01 -7.57
N ASN A 31 -9.13 1.09 -8.03
CA ASN A 31 -7.96 0.73 -7.21
C ASN A 31 -7.94 1.55 -5.90
N ALA A 32 -8.27 2.83 -5.97
CA ALA A 32 -8.35 3.70 -4.81
C ALA A 32 -9.41 3.32 -3.79
N VAL A 33 -10.59 2.92 -4.25
CA VAL A 33 -11.61 2.37 -3.35
C VAL A 33 -11.07 1.12 -2.66
N PHE A 34 -10.40 0.23 -3.39
CA PHE A 34 -9.90 -1.03 -2.85
C PHE A 34 -8.82 -0.83 -1.79
N TYR A 35 -7.78 -0.02 -2.06
CA TYR A 35 -6.73 0.19 -1.06
C TYR A 35 -7.22 1.01 0.14
N LYS A 36 -8.17 1.94 -0.02
CA LYS A 36 -8.75 2.68 1.11
C LYS A 36 -9.62 1.78 1.98
N LEU A 37 -10.45 0.95 1.35
CA LEU A 37 -11.27 -0.03 2.07
C LEU A 37 -10.38 -1.05 2.79
N GLY A 38 -9.34 -1.54 2.13
CA GLY A 38 -8.32 -2.39 2.75
C GLY A 38 -7.69 -1.69 3.96
N GLY A 39 -7.25 -0.44 3.82
CA GLY A 39 -6.69 0.35 4.91
C GLY A 39 -7.65 0.52 6.10
N LEU A 40 -8.93 0.80 5.85
CA LEU A 40 -9.95 0.92 6.89
C LEU A 40 -10.16 -0.42 7.62
N ILE A 41 -10.25 -1.53 6.87
CA ILE A 41 -10.37 -2.87 7.43
C ILE A 41 -9.15 -3.21 8.32
N PHE A 42 -7.94 -2.82 7.89
CA PHE A 42 -6.72 -2.96 8.70
C PHE A 42 -6.79 -2.17 10.00
N VAL A 43 -7.25 -0.91 9.97
CA VAL A 43 -7.42 -0.10 11.18
C VAL A 43 -8.37 -0.80 12.17
N ILE A 44 -9.54 -1.25 11.69
CA ILE A 44 -10.51 -1.94 12.53
C ILE A 44 -9.92 -3.25 13.08
N GLY A 45 -9.27 -4.04 12.23
CA GLY A 45 -8.59 -5.27 12.65
C GLY A 45 -7.51 -5.02 13.70
N SER A 46 -6.71 -3.96 13.56
CA SER A 46 -5.64 -3.60 14.50
C SER A 46 -6.20 -3.26 15.88
N ILE A 47 -7.38 -2.63 15.94
CA ILE A 47 -8.06 -2.34 17.20
C ILE A 47 -8.48 -3.64 17.90
N LEU A 48 -8.91 -4.66 17.17
CA LEU A 48 -9.34 -5.94 17.76
C LEU A 48 -8.18 -6.76 18.37
N PHE A 49 -6.92 -6.35 18.16
CA PHE A 49 -5.76 -6.96 18.81
C PHE A 49 -5.42 -6.37 20.19
N TYR A 50 -6.12 -5.33 20.65
CA TYR A 50 -5.95 -4.88 22.05
C TYR A 50 -6.32 -6.00 23.02
N PRO A 51 -5.58 -6.20 24.13
CA PRO A 51 -5.86 -7.27 25.10
C PRO A 51 -7.29 -7.24 25.67
N SER A 52 -7.87 -6.05 25.86
CA SER A 52 -9.26 -5.89 26.31
C SER A 52 -10.30 -6.43 25.32
N LEU A 53 -9.90 -6.71 24.08
CA LEU A 53 -10.73 -7.24 23.00
C LEU A 53 -10.26 -8.64 22.57
N SER A 54 -9.52 -9.36 23.43
CA SER A 54 -8.93 -10.67 23.13
C SER A 54 -9.95 -11.69 22.59
N ALA A 55 -11.20 -11.64 23.05
CA ALA A 55 -12.32 -12.45 22.55
C ALA A 55 -12.57 -12.31 21.02
N TYR A 56 -12.14 -11.21 20.42
CA TYR A 56 -12.32 -10.89 19.00
C TYR A 56 -11.03 -11.03 18.18
N GLN A 57 -9.94 -11.58 18.72
CA GLN A 57 -8.66 -11.70 18.00
C GLN A 57 -8.78 -12.45 16.67
N ASN A 58 -9.55 -13.55 16.63
CA ASN A 58 -9.80 -14.28 15.37
C ASN A 58 -10.54 -13.42 14.33
N LEU A 59 -11.47 -12.57 14.76
CA LEU A 59 -12.11 -11.62 13.87
C LEU A 59 -11.10 -10.58 13.38
N GLY A 60 -10.22 -10.08 14.25
CA GLY A 60 -9.10 -9.21 13.89
C GLY A 60 -8.19 -9.82 12.82
N ALA A 61 -7.79 -11.08 13.00
CA ALA A 61 -7.00 -11.84 12.04
C ALA A 61 -7.73 -12.00 10.70
N TRP A 62 -9.03 -12.31 10.70
CA TRP A 62 -9.83 -12.39 9.47
C TRP A 62 -9.97 -11.04 8.76
N LEU A 63 -10.09 -9.93 9.49
CA LEU A 63 -10.07 -8.59 8.91
C LEU A 63 -8.70 -8.32 8.25
N PHE A 64 -7.61 -8.73 8.88
CA PHE A 64 -6.28 -8.65 8.27
C PHE A 64 -6.17 -9.49 6.99
N VAL A 65 -6.74 -10.70 6.94
CA VAL A 65 -6.84 -11.51 5.71
C VAL A 65 -7.62 -10.77 4.62
N ALA A 66 -8.81 -10.27 4.93
CA ALA A 66 -9.68 -9.58 3.99
C ALA A 66 -9.04 -8.28 3.46
N GLY A 67 -8.46 -7.47 4.36
CA GLY A 67 -7.73 -6.26 4.01
C GLY A 67 -6.52 -6.57 3.12
N SER A 68 -5.74 -7.60 3.45
CA SER A 68 -4.59 -8.04 2.66
C SER A 68 -5.01 -8.53 1.27
N ALA A 69 -6.14 -9.21 1.13
CA ALA A 69 -6.64 -9.67 -0.17
C ALA A 69 -7.05 -8.49 -1.09
N LEU A 70 -7.66 -7.45 -0.53
CA LEU A 70 -7.94 -6.21 -1.27
C LEU A 70 -6.65 -5.54 -1.73
N TYR A 71 -5.67 -5.41 -0.85
CA TYR A 71 -4.34 -4.88 -1.23
C TYR A 71 -3.65 -5.75 -2.26
N LEU A 72 -3.76 -7.07 -2.17
CA LEU A 72 -3.13 -8.00 -3.12
C LEU A 72 -3.67 -7.78 -4.52
N THR A 73 -4.98 -7.50 -4.63
CA THR A 73 -5.61 -7.16 -5.91
C THR A 73 -4.99 -5.88 -6.49
N VAL A 74 -4.79 -4.85 -5.66
CA VAL A 74 -4.19 -3.57 -6.08
C VAL A 74 -2.71 -3.74 -6.47
N THR A 75 -1.90 -4.38 -5.62
CA THR A 75 -0.46 -4.54 -5.89
C THR A 75 -0.20 -5.48 -7.07
N SER A 76 -1.04 -6.51 -7.25
CA SER A 76 -0.95 -7.39 -8.41
C SER A 76 -1.34 -6.65 -9.70
N HIS A 77 -2.38 -5.81 -9.65
CA HIS A 77 -2.72 -4.93 -10.78
C HIS A 77 -1.53 -4.01 -11.12
N ASP A 78 -0.91 -3.40 -10.11
CA ASP A 78 0.27 -2.56 -10.27
C ASP A 78 1.45 -3.33 -10.91
N LEU A 79 1.74 -4.54 -10.43
CA LEU A 79 2.79 -5.39 -10.97
C LEU A 79 2.54 -5.77 -12.44
N VAL A 80 1.31 -6.17 -12.76
CA VAL A 80 0.94 -6.52 -14.14
C VAL A 80 1.02 -5.28 -15.04
N GLU A 81 0.64 -4.11 -14.54
CA GLU A 81 0.78 -2.84 -15.27
C GLU A 81 2.24 -2.51 -15.57
N CYS A 82 3.14 -2.64 -14.59
CA CYS A 82 4.58 -2.45 -14.78
C CYS A 82 5.15 -3.44 -15.82
N ILE A 83 4.79 -4.72 -15.74
CA ILE A 83 5.23 -5.74 -16.70
C ILE A 83 4.73 -5.41 -18.10
N ARG A 84 3.45 -5.03 -18.22
CA ARG A 84 2.82 -4.68 -19.50
C ARG A 84 3.46 -3.43 -20.10
N TYR A 85 3.64 -2.37 -19.33
CA TYR A 85 4.29 -1.13 -19.78
C TYR A 85 5.64 -1.42 -20.43
N ARG A 86 6.47 -2.26 -19.79
CA ARG A 86 7.79 -2.65 -20.33
C ARG A 86 7.72 -3.45 -21.63
N ARG A 87 6.60 -4.15 -21.90
CA ARG A 87 6.39 -4.91 -23.14
C ARG A 87 5.88 -4.04 -24.29
N ILE A 88 5.10 -3.01 -23.99
CA ILE A 88 4.43 -2.19 -25.01
C ILE A 88 5.16 -0.88 -25.30
N THR A 89 6.02 -0.41 -24.40
CA THR A 89 6.74 0.84 -24.61
C THR A 89 7.75 0.68 -25.75
N THR A 90 7.76 1.66 -26.66
CA THR A 90 8.77 1.76 -27.73
C THR A 90 9.99 2.55 -27.27
N GLU A 91 9.92 3.17 -26.08
CA GLU A 91 11.02 3.93 -25.49
C GLU A 91 12.04 3.00 -24.84
N LYS A 92 13.29 3.45 -24.77
CA LYS A 92 14.36 2.69 -24.12
C LYS A 92 14.13 2.64 -22.61
N LEU A 93 14.05 1.43 -22.05
CA LEU A 93 13.91 1.20 -20.62
C LEU A 93 15.06 1.85 -19.84
N THR A 94 14.69 2.63 -18.83
CA THR A 94 15.59 3.35 -17.94
C THR A 94 15.81 2.59 -16.63
N VAL A 95 16.70 3.10 -15.78
CA VAL A 95 16.86 2.59 -14.40
C VAL A 95 15.59 2.78 -13.59
N TRP A 96 14.84 3.86 -13.82
CA TRP A 96 13.58 4.14 -13.12
C TRP A 96 12.51 3.09 -13.39
N ASP A 97 12.43 2.57 -14.62
CA ASP A 97 11.48 1.49 -14.97
C ASP A 97 11.86 0.15 -14.32
N ARG A 98 13.14 -0.06 -14.01
CA ARG A 98 13.62 -1.24 -13.27
C ARG A 98 13.27 -1.10 -11.79
N LEU A 99 13.51 0.08 -11.22
CA LEU A 99 13.17 0.42 -9.85
C LEU A 99 11.66 0.30 -9.61
N GLU A 100 10.84 0.82 -10.53
CA GLU A 100 9.38 0.72 -10.46
C GLU A 100 8.89 -0.73 -10.42
N LEU A 101 9.43 -1.59 -11.29
CA LEU A 101 9.12 -3.03 -11.26
C LEU A 101 9.58 -3.69 -9.96
N GLY A 102 10.76 -3.31 -9.46
CA GLY A 102 11.28 -3.79 -8.17
C GLY A 102 10.36 -3.43 -7.00
N ALA A 103 9.85 -2.18 -6.96
CA ALA A 103 8.88 -1.75 -5.96
C ALA A 103 7.56 -2.52 -6.07
N ALA A 104 7.04 -2.71 -7.28
CA ALA A 104 5.80 -3.46 -7.51
C ALA A 104 5.92 -4.95 -7.08
N LEU A 105 7.08 -5.56 -7.35
CA LEU A 105 7.40 -6.92 -6.88
C LEU A 105 7.47 -6.98 -5.36
N ALA A 106 8.17 -6.03 -4.73
CA ALA A 106 8.31 -5.97 -3.28
C ALA A 106 6.94 -5.81 -2.58
N TYR A 107 6.08 -4.92 -3.09
CA TYR A 107 4.72 -4.75 -2.56
C TYR A 107 3.85 -5.98 -2.74
N THR A 108 3.92 -6.64 -3.91
CA THR A 108 3.14 -7.84 -4.15
C THR A 108 3.59 -8.99 -3.25
N ALA A 109 4.90 -9.24 -3.17
CA ALA A 109 5.47 -10.27 -2.31
C ALA A 109 5.19 -10.00 -0.82
N GLY A 110 5.34 -8.74 -0.38
CA GLY A 110 5.01 -8.36 0.99
C GLY A 110 3.53 -8.58 1.32
N THR A 111 2.63 -8.29 0.38
CA THR A 111 1.20 -8.50 0.57
C THR A 111 0.83 -9.99 0.62
N ILE A 112 1.46 -10.84 -0.20
CA ILE A 112 1.31 -12.30 -0.12
C ILE A 112 1.72 -12.81 1.26
N LEU A 113 2.86 -12.33 1.79
CA LEU A 113 3.32 -12.68 3.12
C LEU A 113 2.33 -12.23 4.19
N PHE A 114 1.73 -11.05 4.08
CA PHE A 114 0.70 -10.63 5.02
C PHE A 114 -0.57 -11.47 4.98
N VAL A 115 -1.04 -11.89 3.79
CA VAL A 115 -2.17 -12.84 3.69
C VAL A 115 -1.82 -14.12 4.44
N ALA A 116 -0.65 -14.71 4.15
CA ALA A 116 -0.20 -15.93 4.80
C ALA A 116 -0.03 -15.76 6.32
N GLY A 117 0.61 -14.67 6.75
CA GLY A 117 0.83 -14.35 8.15
C GLY A 117 -0.48 -14.20 8.93
N SER A 118 -1.45 -13.50 8.33
CA SER A 118 -2.78 -13.31 8.93
C SER A 118 -3.52 -14.63 9.13
N ILE A 119 -3.40 -15.58 8.18
CA ILE A 119 -3.97 -16.93 8.32
C ILE A 119 -3.25 -17.70 9.44
N LEU A 120 -1.92 -17.63 9.50
CA LEU A 120 -1.13 -18.33 10.52
C LEU A 120 -1.38 -17.80 11.95
N PHE A 121 -1.87 -16.57 12.08
CA PHE A 121 -2.26 -15.95 13.35
C PHE A 121 -3.65 -16.35 13.85
N LEU A 122 -4.45 -17.07 13.06
CA LEU A 122 -5.73 -17.61 13.54
C LEU A 122 -5.47 -18.63 14.66
N SER A 123 -6.23 -18.52 15.76
CA SER A 123 -5.98 -19.31 16.97
C SER A 123 -6.09 -20.82 16.74
N TYR A 124 -6.90 -21.24 15.75
CA TYR A 124 -7.07 -22.64 15.38
C TYR A 124 -6.03 -23.15 14.36
N VAL A 125 -5.23 -22.26 13.77
CA VAL A 125 -4.05 -22.64 12.97
C VAL A 125 -2.83 -22.82 13.86
N ASP A 126 -2.73 -22.04 14.94
CA ASP A 126 -1.73 -22.18 16.00
C ASP A 126 -0.28 -22.15 15.49
N ARG A 127 0.01 -21.19 14.60
CA ARG A 127 1.35 -20.97 14.01
C ARG A 127 1.75 -19.50 14.05
N ALA A 128 1.37 -18.78 15.11
CA ALA A 128 1.60 -17.34 15.27
C ALA A 128 3.08 -16.95 15.11
N HIS A 129 4.02 -17.77 15.59
CA HIS A 129 5.45 -17.53 15.40
C HIS A 129 5.87 -17.49 13.91
N LEU A 130 5.34 -18.39 13.07
CA LEU A 130 5.58 -18.33 11.62
C LEU A 130 4.86 -17.13 11.00
N GLY A 131 3.66 -16.82 11.48
CA GLY A 131 2.91 -15.63 11.07
C GLY A 131 3.67 -14.33 11.35
N ALA A 132 4.36 -14.25 12.49
CA ALA A 132 5.16 -13.09 12.87
C ALA A 132 6.33 -12.89 11.91
N TRP A 133 7.03 -13.96 11.51
CA TRP A 133 8.06 -13.88 10.46
C TRP A 133 7.51 -13.40 9.12
N CYS A 134 6.31 -13.87 8.72
CA CYS A 134 5.66 -13.37 7.52
C CYS A 134 5.39 -11.86 7.60
N PHE A 135 4.91 -11.35 8.74
CA PHE A 135 4.69 -9.91 8.91
C PHE A 135 5.99 -9.11 8.96
N VAL A 136 7.05 -9.60 9.63
CA VAL A 136 8.36 -8.95 9.63
C VAL A 136 8.92 -8.84 8.21
N LEU A 137 8.99 -9.95 7.49
CA LEU A 137 9.55 -9.99 6.13
C LEU A 137 8.69 -9.18 5.15
N GLY A 138 7.35 -9.29 5.25
CA GLY A 138 6.45 -8.52 4.41
C GLY A 138 6.57 -7.01 4.64
N SER A 139 6.74 -6.59 5.90
CA SER A 139 6.87 -5.18 6.26
C SER A 139 8.22 -4.61 5.81
N LEU A 140 9.30 -5.40 5.87
CA LEU A 140 10.59 -5.01 5.31
C LEU A 140 10.52 -4.84 3.79
N LEU A 141 9.82 -5.72 3.07
CA LEU A 141 9.59 -5.55 1.63
C LEU A 141 8.79 -4.27 1.33
N PHE A 142 7.81 -3.94 2.18
CA PHE A 142 7.09 -2.68 2.08
C PHE A 142 8.00 -1.46 2.30
N VAL A 143 8.93 -1.50 3.26
CA VAL A 143 9.95 -0.46 3.45
C VAL A 143 10.83 -0.33 2.20
N VAL A 144 11.29 -1.43 1.62
CA VAL A 144 12.12 -1.42 0.41
C VAL A 144 11.37 -0.80 -0.76
N GLY A 145 10.14 -1.24 -1.04
CA GLY A 145 9.33 -0.68 -2.11
C GLY A 145 9.02 0.80 -1.92
N ALA A 146 8.70 1.22 -0.69
CA ALA A 146 8.41 2.62 -0.38
C ALA A 146 9.65 3.51 -0.51
N THR A 147 10.82 3.02 -0.11
CA THR A 147 12.10 3.71 -0.31
C THR A 147 12.40 3.91 -1.78
N VAL A 148 12.13 2.90 -2.63
CA VAL A 148 12.26 3.06 -4.08
C VAL A 148 11.32 4.15 -4.61
N ASN A 149 10.09 4.21 -4.13
CA ASN A 149 9.19 5.30 -4.54
C ASN A 149 9.65 6.68 -4.05
N VAL A 150 10.30 6.79 -2.88
CA VAL A 150 10.95 8.03 -2.42
C VAL A 150 11.98 8.52 -3.44
N LEU A 151 12.83 7.62 -3.94
CA LEU A 151 13.86 7.97 -4.94
C LEU A 151 13.24 8.52 -6.24
N GLN A 152 12.01 8.15 -6.56
CA GLN A 152 11.30 8.60 -7.75
C GLN A 152 10.61 9.97 -7.56
N ILE A 153 10.51 10.51 -6.34
CA ILE A 153 9.84 11.80 -6.07
C ILE A 153 10.49 12.96 -6.84
N VAL A 154 11.80 12.89 -7.07
CA VAL A 154 12.56 13.93 -7.78
C VAL A 154 12.09 14.16 -9.23
N GLN A 155 11.28 13.26 -9.79
CA GLN A 155 10.73 13.35 -11.15
C GLN A 155 9.35 14.02 -11.19
N ALA A 156 8.85 14.58 -10.09
CA ALA A 156 7.54 15.23 -10.04
C ALA A 156 7.50 16.50 -10.92
N GLU A 157 6.47 16.62 -11.76
CA GLU A 157 6.31 17.76 -12.69
C GLU A 157 6.04 19.12 -12.01
N ASN A 158 5.54 19.13 -10.78
CA ASN A 158 5.19 20.35 -10.06
C ASN A 158 5.21 20.18 -8.53
N MET A 159 5.26 21.30 -7.81
CA MET A 159 5.37 21.35 -6.36
C MET A 159 4.22 20.63 -5.63
N VAL A 160 2.98 20.77 -6.10
CA VAL A 160 1.83 20.12 -5.45
C VAL A 160 1.93 18.60 -5.56
N THR A 161 2.26 18.09 -6.74
CA THR A 161 2.51 16.65 -6.95
C THR A 161 3.67 16.16 -6.09
N LEU A 162 4.76 16.92 -6.02
CA LEU A 162 5.93 16.60 -5.20
C LEU A 162 5.54 16.48 -3.71
N GLN A 163 4.79 17.45 -3.17
CA GLN A 163 4.37 17.42 -1.76
C GLN A 163 3.42 16.25 -1.46
N LEU A 164 2.47 15.96 -2.36
CA LEU A 164 1.56 14.83 -2.18
C LEU A 164 2.32 13.48 -2.26
N MET A 165 3.34 13.38 -3.11
CA MET A 165 4.21 12.20 -3.16
C MET A 165 5.04 12.06 -1.89
N ASN A 166 5.59 13.16 -1.35
CA ASN A 166 6.29 13.15 -0.06
C ASN A 166 5.38 12.67 1.07
N LEU A 167 4.17 13.23 1.18
CA LEU A 167 3.19 12.82 2.19
C LEU A 167 2.83 11.33 2.06
N THR A 168 2.60 10.86 0.83
CA THR A 168 2.36 9.44 0.55
C THR A 168 3.54 8.57 0.98
N ALA A 169 4.75 8.96 0.61
CA ALA A 169 5.94 8.18 0.88
C ALA A 169 6.27 8.11 2.37
N ILE A 170 6.22 9.25 3.08
CA ILE A 170 6.48 9.32 4.53
C ILE A 170 5.50 8.43 5.27
N THR A 171 4.20 8.55 4.99
CA THR A 171 3.18 7.74 5.67
C THR A 171 3.35 6.24 5.37
N PHE A 172 3.67 5.86 4.14
CA PHE A 172 3.93 4.47 3.77
C PHE A 172 5.19 3.89 4.41
N VAL A 173 6.31 4.62 4.40
CA VAL A 173 7.57 4.20 5.03
C VAL A 173 7.37 4.06 6.53
N THR A 174 6.86 5.10 7.20
CA THR A 174 6.64 5.09 8.65
C THR A 174 5.66 3.99 9.06
N GLY A 175 4.56 3.81 8.32
CA GLY A 175 3.61 2.72 8.58
C GLY A 175 4.25 1.33 8.46
N SER A 176 5.11 1.13 7.45
CA SER A 176 5.82 -0.14 7.24
C SER A 176 6.84 -0.41 8.35
N VAL A 177 7.56 0.62 8.81
CA VAL A 177 8.48 0.51 9.95
C VAL A 177 7.73 0.16 11.24
N LEU A 178 6.61 0.83 11.54
CA LEU A 178 5.79 0.52 12.72
C LEU A 178 5.30 -0.94 12.71
N PHE A 179 4.82 -1.43 11.57
CA PHE A 179 4.44 -2.84 11.44
C PHE A 179 5.63 -3.78 11.64
N THR A 180 6.80 -3.43 11.11
CA THR A 180 8.02 -4.24 11.29
C THR A 180 8.38 -4.33 12.77
N VAL A 181 8.46 -3.19 13.45
CA VAL A 181 8.82 -3.09 14.87
C VAL A 181 7.78 -3.76 15.76
N ALA A 182 6.48 -3.64 15.44
CA ALA A 182 5.41 -4.30 16.17
C ALA A 182 5.39 -5.82 15.97
N SER A 183 5.89 -6.33 14.83
CA SER A 183 5.88 -7.77 14.53
C SER A 183 7.01 -8.54 15.19
N VAL A 184 8.17 -7.90 15.44
CA VAL A 184 9.35 -8.55 16.02
C VAL A 184 9.07 -9.13 17.42
N PRO A 185 8.39 -8.42 18.34
CA PRO A 185 8.20 -8.92 19.70
C PRO A 185 7.30 -10.16 19.81
N TYR A 186 6.50 -10.49 18.79
CA TYR A 186 5.79 -11.78 18.71
C TYR A 186 6.73 -12.99 18.55
N LEU A 187 8.02 -12.75 18.32
CA LEU A 187 9.07 -13.78 18.28
C LEU A 187 9.75 -13.96 19.65
N TRP A 188 9.39 -13.15 20.65
CA TRP A 188 9.97 -13.22 21.99
C TRP A 188 9.21 -14.21 22.86
N SER A 189 9.88 -14.71 23.90
CA SER A 189 9.25 -15.46 24.97
C SER A 189 9.40 -14.65 26.25
N LEU A 190 8.28 -14.28 26.85
CA LEU A 190 8.24 -13.51 28.10
C LEU A 190 7.95 -14.44 29.27
N ALA A 191 8.54 -14.13 30.43
CA ALA A 191 8.36 -14.91 31.65
C ALA A 191 7.13 -14.47 32.47
N ASP A 192 6.76 -13.19 32.41
CA ASP A 192 5.65 -12.61 33.17
C ASP A 192 4.44 -12.33 32.27
N PRO A 193 3.26 -12.93 32.53
CA PRO A 193 2.02 -12.66 31.81
C PRO A 193 1.57 -11.17 31.83
N ALA A 194 1.93 -10.44 32.89
CA ALA A 194 1.61 -9.01 32.97
C ALA A 194 2.43 -8.20 31.94
N ASP A 195 3.66 -8.59 31.69
CA ASP A 195 4.51 -7.97 30.68
C ASP A 195 4.05 -8.32 29.27
N GLU A 196 3.59 -9.56 29.05
CA GLU A 196 2.97 -9.97 27.77
C GLU A 196 1.74 -9.12 27.45
N THR A 197 0.83 -8.96 28.41
CA THR A 197 -0.37 -8.13 28.23
C THR A 197 -0.03 -6.68 27.92
N ARG A 198 0.95 -6.10 28.62
CA ARG A 198 1.40 -4.71 28.39
C ARG A 198 2.05 -4.55 27.03
N LEU A 199 2.90 -5.51 26.65
CA LEU A 199 3.56 -5.53 25.36
C LEU A 199 2.51 -5.59 24.26
N ASP A 200 1.58 -6.55 24.31
CA ASP A 200 0.50 -6.70 23.32
C ASP A 200 -0.31 -5.42 23.11
N ALA A 201 -0.67 -4.71 24.19
CA ALA A 201 -1.34 -3.41 24.08
C ALA A 201 -0.50 -2.35 23.35
N TYR A 202 0.81 -2.34 23.60
CA TYR A 202 1.74 -1.45 22.90
C TYR A 202 1.91 -1.84 21.43
N LEU A 203 2.00 -3.13 21.11
CA LEU A 203 2.08 -3.62 19.72
C LEU A 203 0.79 -3.31 18.94
N ALA A 204 -0.37 -3.55 19.55
CA ALA A 204 -1.67 -3.18 18.96
C ALA A 204 -1.74 -1.68 18.63
N SER A 205 -1.24 -0.82 19.53
CA SER A 205 -1.17 0.63 19.30
C SER A 205 -0.31 0.99 18.08
N GLN A 206 0.84 0.31 17.91
CA GLN A 206 1.69 0.51 16.73
C GLN A 206 1.02 0.04 15.45
N TYR A 207 0.32 -1.11 15.47
CA TYR A 207 -0.44 -1.57 14.31
C TYR A 207 -1.57 -0.61 13.94
N VAL A 208 -2.30 -0.06 14.92
CA VAL A 208 -3.34 0.96 14.66
C VAL A 208 -2.71 2.19 14.00
N ALA A 209 -1.64 2.73 14.59
CA ALA A 209 -0.94 3.89 14.05
C ALA A 209 -0.41 3.63 12.62
N GLY A 210 0.21 2.48 12.38
CA GLY A 210 0.69 2.09 11.07
C GLY A 210 -0.45 1.93 10.05
N SER A 211 -1.58 1.33 10.46
CA SER A 211 -2.77 1.16 9.61
C SER A 211 -3.38 2.50 9.21
N LEU A 212 -3.45 3.45 10.15
CA LEU A 212 -3.90 4.82 9.89
C LEU A 212 -2.97 5.54 8.90
N LEU A 213 -1.66 5.40 9.07
CA LEU A 213 -0.69 5.98 8.14
C LEU A 213 -0.84 5.39 6.73
N PHE A 214 -1.03 4.08 6.59
CA PHE A 214 -1.31 3.48 5.29
C PHE A 214 -2.60 3.99 4.66
N LEU A 215 -3.66 4.16 5.46
CA LEU A 215 -4.92 4.72 4.97
C LEU A 215 -4.73 6.16 4.48
N LEU A 216 -4.04 7.00 5.26
CA LEU A 216 -3.74 8.39 4.91
C LEU A 216 -2.85 8.48 3.66
N GLY A 217 -1.82 7.64 3.54
CA GLY A 217 -0.98 7.58 2.35
C GLY A 217 -1.78 7.23 1.10
N GLY A 218 -2.74 6.31 1.21
CA GLY A 218 -3.70 6.03 0.14
C GLY A 218 -4.55 7.26 -0.23
N VAL A 219 -5.05 8.01 0.76
CA VAL A 219 -5.79 9.25 0.52
C VAL A 219 -4.94 10.29 -0.22
N PHE A 220 -3.69 10.49 0.22
CA PHE A 220 -2.78 11.44 -0.43
C PHE A 220 -2.44 11.02 -1.86
N ASN A 221 -2.20 9.73 -2.11
CA ASN A 221 -1.94 9.26 -3.45
C ASN A 221 -3.17 9.40 -4.38
N TYR A 222 -4.38 9.11 -3.88
CA TYR A 222 -5.59 9.34 -4.68
C TYR A 222 -5.75 10.82 -5.04
N TRP A 223 -5.50 11.71 -4.07
CA TRP A 223 -5.55 13.14 -4.30
C TRP A 223 -4.52 13.58 -5.36
N ARG A 224 -3.30 13.05 -5.30
CA ARG A 224 -2.27 13.27 -6.33
C ARG A 224 -2.77 12.87 -7.71
N ALA A 225 -3.34 11.67 -7.85
CA ALA A 225 -3.87 11.19 -9.13
C ALA A 225 -4.98 12.11 -9.67
N PHE A 226 -5.88 12.58 -8.80
CA PHE A 226 -6.92 13.53 -9.17
C PHE A 226 -6.34 14.88 -9.65
N VAL A 227 -5.36 15.44 -8.95
CA VAL A 227 -4.68 16.69 -9.34
C VAL A 227 -4.00 16.54 -10.70
N PHE A 228 -3.29 15.44 -10.90
CA PHE A 228 -2.60 15.14 -12.17
C PHE A 228 -3.58 15.11 -13.35
N ILE A 229 -4.70 14.39 -13.19
CA ILE A 229 -5.68 14.23 -14.27
C ILE A 229 -6.43 15.53 -14.56
N ARG A 230 -6.83 16.27 -13.51
CA ARG A 230 -7.43 17.60 -13.68
C ARG A 230 -6.50 18.56 -14.44
N GLY A 231 -5.19 18.49 -14.16
CA GLY A 231 -4.18 19.26 -14.88
C GLY A 231 -4.08 18.90 -16.36
N LYS A 232 -4.06 17.59 -16.68
CA LYS A 232 -4.02 17.11 -18.08
C LYS A 232 -5.29 17.46 -18.86
N VAL A 233 -6.47 17.34 -18.25
CA VAL A 233 -7.74 17.70 -18.90
C VAL A 233 -7.79 19.19 -19.24
N LYS A 234 -7.42 20.07 -18.30
CA LYS A 234 -7.38 21.53 -18.56
C LYS A 234 -6.42 21.91 -19.69
N ARG A 235 -5.28 21.23 -19.84
CA ARG A 235 -4.33 21.47 -20.93
C ARG A 235 -4.81 20.93 -22.28
N ALA A 236 -5.75 20.00 -22.30
CA ALA A 236 -6.30 19.38 -23.50
C ALA A 236 -7.56 20.09 -24.04
N GLU A 237 -8.18 20.98 -23.27
CA GLU A 237 -9.27 21.82 -23.77
C GLU A 237 -8.70 22.90 -24.72
N PRO A 238 -9.17 22.98 -25.99
CA PRO A 238 -8.75 24.02 -26.90
C PRO A 238 -9.18 25.38 -26.35
N VAL A 239 -8.27 26.35 -26.36
CA VAL A 239 -8.58 27.76 -26.09
C VAL A 239 -9.71 28.15 -27.04
N ARG A 240 -10.94 28.28 -26.51
CA ARG A 240 -12.04 28.88 -27.27
C ARG A 240 -11.59 30.31 -27.60
N MET A 241 -11.16 30.53 -28.83
CA MET A 241 -11.02 31.89 -29.34
C MET A 241 -12.40 32.52 -29.29
N SER A 242 -12.55 33.52 -28.42
CA SER A 242 -13.70 34.40 -28.39
C SER A 242 -13.85 35.05 -29.77
N PRO A 243 -15.02 34.97 -30.42
CA PRO A 243 -15.27 35.80 -31.59
C PRO A 243 -15.20 37.26 -31.14
N GLY A 244 -14.35 38.03 -31.81
CA GLY A 244 -14.21 39.48 -31.64
C GLY A 244 -15.39 40.25 -32.20
#